data_AF-A0A851NT42-F1
#
_entry.id   AF-A0A851NT42-F1
#
_cell.length_a   1.000
_cell.length_b   1.000
_cell.length_c   1.000
_cell.angle_alpha   90.00
_cell.angle_beta   90.00
_cell.angle_gamma   90.00
#
_symmetry.space_group_name_H-M   'P 1'
#
loop_
_entity.id
_entity.type
_entity.pdbx_description
1 polymer ?
#
loop_
_entity_poly.entity_id
_entity_poly.type
_entity_poly.pdbx_seq_one_letter_code
_entity_poly.pdbx_strand_id
1 'polypeptide(L)'
;MAALEEATGDVVLKFEPFVLHVVCRELRDAQLLHAVAIESGFKNSGITVGKGGRILMAVRSTHCLEVPLSRMGKLMVSREYVEFLVQVANQKMEEN
;
A
#
# COMPACT_ATOMS: atom_id res chain seq x y z
N MET A 1 -6.74 16.37 12.65
CA MET A 1 -5.46 16.96 13.12
C MET A 1 -4.97 16.39 14.46
N ALA A 2 -5.80 15.73 15.28
CA ALA A 2 -5.41 15.22 16.60
C ALA A 2 -4.07 14.44 16.63
N ALA A 3 -3.79 13.61 15.62
CA ALA A 3 -2.54 12.85 15.52
C ALA A 3 -1.26 13.71 15.35
N LEU A 4 -1.38 14.99 14.95
CA LEU A 4 -0.27 15.93 14.80
C LEU A 4 -0.10 16.85 16.01
N GLU A 5 -1.12 17.01 16.84
CA GLU A 5 -1.11 17.96 17.97
C GLU A 5 -0.22 17.48 19.11
N GLU A 6 -0.03 16.16 19.25
CA GLU A 6 0.84 15.53 20.26
C GLU A 6 2.17 15.03 19.69
N ALA A 7 2.46 15.31 18.43
CA ALA A 7 3.64 14.79 17.75
C ALA A 7 4.93 15.47 18.25
N THR A 8 5.76 14.72 18.97
CA THR A 8 7.06 15.20 19.48
C THR A 8 8.24 14.84 18.56
N GLY A 9 7.99 14.09 17.49
CA GLY A 9 9.00 13.56 16.58
C GLY A 9 8.73 13.84 15.10
N ASP A 10 9.38 13.04 14.25
CA ASP A 10 9.15 13.04 12.81
C ASP A 10 7.85 12.29 12.50
N VAL A 11 6.94 12.93 11.79
CA VAL A 11 5.66 12.35 11.38
C VAL A 11 5.58 12.31 9.87
N VAL A 12 5.11 11.19 9.35
CA VAL A 12 4.90 10.95 7.92
C VAL A 12 3.45 10.57 7.72
N LEU A 13 2.77 11.25 6.80
CA LEU A 13 1.48 10.77 6.29
C LEU A 13 1.76 9.70 5.26
N LYS A 14 1.19 8.52 5.48
CA LYS A 14 1.41 7.35 4.64
C LYS A 14 0.11 6.71 4.20
N PHE A 15 0.02 6.41 2.91
CA PHE A 15 -0.96 5.50 2.33
C PHE A 15 -0.20 4.37 1.62
N GLU A 16 -0.60 3.14 1.91
CA GLU A 16 -0.03 1.92 1.34
C GLU A 16 -1.07 1.23 0.45
N PRO A 17 -0.64 0.62 -0.67
CA PRO A 17 -1.54 -0.09 -1.56
C PRO A 17 -2.07 -1.38 -0.93
N PHE A 18 -3.15 -1.91 -1.51
CA PHE A 18 -3.65 -3.26 -1.23
C PHE A 18 -2.56 -4.33 -1.44
N VAL A 19 -2.49 -5.27 -0.49
CA VAL A 19 -1.59 -6.42 -0.52
C VAL A 19 -2.34 -7.68 -0.07
N LEU A 20 -2.22 -8.78 -0.82
CA LEU A 20 -2.79 -10.07 -0.45
C LEU A 20 -1.81 -11.19 -0.79
N HIS A 21 -1.61 -12.11 0.16
CA HIS A 21 -0.84 -13.34 -0.05
C HIS A 21 -1.76 -14.55 0.03
N VAL A 22 -1.79 -15.35 -1.03
CA VAL A 22 -2.62 -16.55 -1.17
C VAL A 22 -1.72 -17.76 -1.34
N VAL A 23 -1.95 -18.80 -0.55
CA VAL A 23 -1.28 -20.10 -0.76
C VAL A 23 -2.12 -20.90 -1.75
N CYS A 24 -1.50 -21.32 -2.86
CA CYS A 24 -2.17 -22.08 -3.92
C CYS A 24 -1.83 -23.57 -3.79
N ARG A 25 -2.80 -24.43 -4.15
CA ARG A 25 -2.65 -25.89 -4.12
C ARG A 25 -1.76 -26.39 -5.25
N GLU A 26 -1.97 -25.87 -6.46
CA GLU A 26 -1.19 -26.20 -7.66
C GLU A 26 -0.66 -24.95 -8.37
N LEU A 27 0.37 -25.11 -9.22
CA LEU A 27 0.93 -23.99 -9.99
C LEU A 27 -0.09 -23.37 -10.95
N ARG A 28 -0.98 -24.20 -11.51
CA ARG A 28 -2.05 -23.75 -12.38
C ARG A 28 -3.03 -22.83 -11.64
N ASP A 29 -3.36 -23.12 -10.38
CA ASP A 29 -4.23 -22.27 -9.56
C ASP A 29 -3.58 -20.89 -9.35
N ALA A 30 -2.27 -20.86 -9.09
CA ALA A 30 -1.51 -19.62 -8.95
C ALA A 30 -1.44 -18.82 -10.25
N GLN A 31 -1.28 -19.48 -11.40
CA GLN A 31 -1.28 -18.83 -12.72
C GLN A 31 -2.64 -18.21 -13.06
N LEU A 32 -3.74 -18.89 -12.73
CA LEU A 32 -5.09 -18.36 -12.89
C LEU A 32 -5.30 -17.11 -12.03
N LEU A 33 -4.95 -17.18 -10.74
CA LEU A 33 -5.06 -16.03 -9.84
C LEU A 33 -4.16 -14.87 -10.28
N HIS A 34 -2.96 -15.16 -10.79
CA HIS A 34 -2.07 -14.16 -11.35
C HIS A 34 -2.67 -13.46 -12.57
N ALA A 35 -3.26 -14.18 -13.51
CA ALA A 35 -3.91 -13.58 -14.68
C ALA A 35 -5.02 -12.59 -14.25
N VAL A 36 -5.91 -13.03 -13.35
CA VAL A 36 -6.98 -12.18 -12.81
C VAL A 36 -6.42 -10.94 -12.10
N ALA A 37 -5.36 -11.10 -11.30
CA ALA A 37 -4.72 -10.00 -10.60
C ALA A 37 -4.16 -8.94 -11.57
N ILE A 38 -3.45 -9.36 -12.62
CA ILE A 38 -2.91 -8.45 -13.65
C ILE A 38 -4.03 -7.73 -14.39
N GLU A 39 -5.07 -8.46 -14.82
CA GLU A 39 -6.24 -7.90 -15.50
C GLU A 39 -7.04 -6.93 -14.62
N SER A 40 -7.01 -7.14 -13.30
CA SER A 40 -7.63 -6.25 -12.31
C SER A 40 -6.73 -5.06 -11.91
N GLY A 41 -5.57 -4.89 -12.54
CA GLY A 41 -4.68 -3.73 -12.32
C GLY A 41 -3.57 -3.95 -11.30
N PHE A 42 -3.49 -5.11 -10.64
CA PHE A 42 -2.42 -5.46 -9.70
C PHE A 42 -1.16 -5.95 -10.43
N LYS A 43 -0.55 -5.07 -11.24
CA LYS A 43 0.56 -5.39 -12.16
C LYS A 43 1.82 -5.89 -11.46
N ASN A 44 1.96 -5.64 -10.17
CA ASN A 44 3.13 -6.03 -9.37
C ASN A 44 2.90 -7.35 -8.62
N SER A 45 1.92 -8.13 -9.06
CA SER A 45 1.63 -9.45 -8.54
C SER A 45 2.66 -10.48 -9.02
N GLY A 46 2.81 -11.60 -8.29
CA GLY A 46 3.78 -12.61 -8.67
C GLY A 46 3.67 -13.91 -7.88
N ILE A 47 4.23 -14.98 -8.45
CA ILE A 47 4.20 -16.34 -7.89
C ILE A 47 5.60 -16.69 -7.38
N THR A 48 5.67 -17.15 -6.13
CA THR A 48 6.88 -17.68 -5.50
C THR A 48 6.68 -19.16 -5.19
N VAL A 49 7.57 -20.01 -5.70
CA VAL A 49 7.62 -21.44 -5.35
C VAL A 49 8.69 -21.65 -4.28
N GLY A 50 8.24 -21.92 -3.06
CA GLY A 50 9.10 -22.13 -1.89
C GLY A 50 9.56 -23.57 -1.73
N LYS A 51 10.40 -23.80 -0.70
CA LYS A 51 10.82 -25.14 -0.29
C LYS A 51 9.60 -26.01 0.06
N GLY A 52 9.67 -27.31 -0.28
CA GLY A 52 8.58 -28.25 -0.05
C GLY A 52 7.39 -28.09 -1.00
N GLY A 53 7.56 -27.40 -2.13
CA GLY A 53 6.51 -27.25 -3.15
C GLY A 53 5.41 -26.27 -2.78
N ARG A 54 5.57 -25.46 -1.72
CA ARG A 54 4.59 -24.43 -1.34
C ARG A 54 4.56 -23.34 -2.40
N ILE A 55 3.39 -23.09 -2.98
CA ILE A 55 3.18 -22.06 -4.01
C ILE A 55 2.48 -20.87 -3.37
N LEU A 56 3.14 -19.72 -3.35
CA LEU A 56 2.61 -18.47 -2.82
C LEU A 56 2.35 -17.51 -3.97
N MET A 57 1.10 -17.09 -4.12
CA MET A 57 0.70 -16.03 -5.01
C MET A 57 0.56 -14.73 -4.22
N ALA A 58 1.19 -13.66 -4.70
CA ALA A 58 1.11 -12.33 -4.10
C ALA A 58 0.38 -11.38 -5.05
N VAL A 59 -0.72 -10.78 -4.60
CA VAL A 59 -1.49 -9.77 -5.31
C VAL A 59 -1.14 -8.39 -4.75
N ARG A 60 -0.60 -7.51 -5.60
CA ARG A 60 -0.05 -6.22 -5.16
C ARG A 60 -0.22 -5.10 -6.19
N SER A 61 -0.50 -3.90 -5.71
CA SER A 61 -0.41 -2.67 -6.50
C SER A 61 0.85 -1.86 -6.17
N THR A 62 1.03 -0.71 -6.83
CA THR A 62 2.17 0.22 -6.64
C THR A 62 1.79 1.61 -6.18
N HIS A 63 0.50 1.95 -6.12
CA HIS A 63 0.12 3.29 -5.70
C HIS A 63 0.36 3.46 -4.20
N CYS A 64 1.16 4.45 -3.84
CA CYS A 64 1.43 4.82 -2.46
C CYS A 64 1.44 6.36 -2.35
N LEU A 65 1.43 6.85 -1.12
CA LEU A 65 1.72 8.23 -0.79
C LEU A 65 2.54 8.24 0.49
N GLU A 66 3.68 8.91 0.47
CA GLU A 66 4.53 9.05 1.65
C GLU A 66 5.04 10.49 1.71
N VAL A 67 4.59 11.25 2.70
CA VAL A 67 4.92 12.68 2.82
C VAL A 67 5.29 13.01 4.26
N PRO A 68 6.53 13.45 4.54
CA PRO A 68 6.91 13.93 5.85
C PRO A 68 6.17 15.23 6.18
N LEU A 69 5.50 15.25 7.33
CA LEU A 69 4.71 16.39 7.81
C LEU A 69 5.45 17.17 8.89
N SER A 70 6.22 16.50 9.77
CA SER A 70 6.99 17.15 10.83
C SER A 70 8.42 16.66 10.86
N ARG A 71 9.29 17.51 11.44
CA ARG A 71 10.66 17.15 11.78
C ARG A 71 10.98 17.64 13.19
N MET A 72 11.44 16.74 14.06
CA MET A 72 11.73 17.02 15.47
C MET A 72 10.55 17.72 16.18
N GLY A 73 9.32 17.24 15.94
CA GLY A 73 8.09 17.80 16.51
C GLY A 73 7.62 19.12 15.89
N LYS A 74 8.40 19.75 15.01
CA LYS A 74 7.98 20.95 14.28
C LYS A 74 7.22 20.56 13.02
N LEU A 75 5.98 21.02 12.88
CA LEU A 75 5.21 20.89 11.64
C LEU A 75 5.88 21.70 10.52
N MET A 76 6.12 21.05 9.38
CA MET A 76 6.86 21.59 8.23
C MET A 76 5.94 22.04 7.08
N VAL A 77 4.64 21.81 7.20
CA VAL A 77 3.63 22.09 6.16
C VAL A 77 2.45 22.88 6.75
N SER A 78 1.68 23.55 5.89
CA SER A 78 0.47 24.25 6.32
C SER A 78 -0.66 23.28 6.63
N ARG A 79 -1.70 23.75 7.35
CA ARG A 79 -2.87 22.94 7.65
C ARG A 79 -3.66 22.57 6.40
N GLU A 80 -3.79 23.53 5.49
CA GLU A 80 -4.46 23.38 4.19
C GLU A 80 -3.77 22.31 3.34
N TYR A 81 -2.43 22.23 3.39
CA TYR A 81 -1.69 21.19 2.68
C TYR A 81 -1.96 19.80 3.26
N VAL A 82 -2.10 19.67 4.58
CA VAL A 82 -2.48 18.39 5.20
C VAL A 82 -3.88 17.96 4.75
N GLU A 83 -4.83 18.87 4.68
CA GLU A 83 -6.19 18.57 4.20
C GLU A 83 -6.18 18.10 2.74
N PHE A 84 -5.41 18.76 1.88
CA PHE A 84 -5.19 18.31 0.50
C PHE A 84 -4.59 16.90 0.44
N LEU A 85 -3.54 16.62 1.23
CA LEU A 85 -2.92 15.29 1.28
C LEU A 85 -3.91 14.21 1.75
N VAL A 86 -4.78 14.51 2.71
CA VAL A 86 -5.82 13.58 3.16
C VAL A 86 -6.80 13.27 2.03
N GLN A 87 -7.23 14.27 1.26
CA GLN A 87 -8.09 14.05 0.10
C GLN A 87 -7.41 13.17 -0.96
N VAL A 88 -6.14 13.44 -1.27
CA VAL A 88 -5.36 12.62 -2.22
C VAL A 88 -5.18 11.18 -1.70
N ALA A 89 -4.92 11.00 -0.41
CA ALA A 89 -4.79 9.67 0.19
C ALA A 89 -6.12 8.90 0.14
N ASN A 90 -7.25 9.55 0.41
CA ASN A 90 -8.57 8.93 0.32
C ASN A 90 -8.94 8.56 -1.12
N GLN A 91 -8.63 9.41 -2.10
CA GLN A 91 -8.83 9.07 -3.51
C GLN A 91 -8.03 7.80 -3.89
N LYS A 92 -6.76 7.71 -3.45
CA LYS A 92 -5.95 6.50 -3.66
C LYS A 92 -6.51 5.26 -2.96
N MET A 93 -7.19 5.45 -1.82
CA MET A 93 -7.89 4.37 -1.12
C MET A 93 -9.16 3.93 -1.84
N GLU A 94 -9.87 4.82 -2.52
CA GLU A 94 -11.02 4.45 -3.35
C GLU A 94 -10.60 3.70 -4.63
N GLU A 95 -9.39 3.98 -5.13
CA GLU A 95 -8.78 3.27 -6.27
C GLU A 95 -8.18 1.89 -5.91
N ASN A 96 -8.10 1.53 -4.62
CA ASN A 96 -7.48 0.28 -4.11
C ASN A 96 -8.31 -0.97 -4.41
#